data_AF-A0A1A2BEH5-F1
#
_entry.id   AF-A0A1A2BEH5-F1
#
_cell.length_a   1.000
_cell.length_b   1.000
_cell.length_c   1.000
_cell.angle_alpha   90.00
_cell.angle_beta   90.00
_cell.angle_gamma   90.00
#
_symmetry.space_group_name_H-M   'P 1'
#
loop_
_entity.id
_entity.type
_entity.pdbx_description
1 polymer ?
#
loop_
_entity_poly.entity_id
_entity_poly.type
_entity_poly.pdbx_seq_one_letter_code
_entity_poly.pdbx_strand_id
1 'polypeptide(L)'
;MRITDSARKHYAEHNLTDDDVWHVLRNFIRRWPQTGQYDGRLLLIGPDTTGRLLEIVVVPIADPDRIIHVNLLQPKLWNLL
;
A
#
# COMPACT_ATOMS: atom_id res chain seq x y z
N MET A 1 3.26 1.97 -13.47
CA MET A 1 2.56 2.01 -12.17
C MET A 1 2.28 3.46 -11.77
N ARG A 2 1.08 3.79 -11.27
CA ARG A 2 0.62 5.13 -10.90
C ARG A 2 0.00 5.16 -9.50
N ILE A 3 0.30 6.18 -8.70
CA ILE A 3 -0.42 6.48 -7.45
C ILE A 3 -1.69 7.27 -7.79
N THR A 4 -2.86 6.71 -7.47
CA THR A 4 -4.15 7.37 -7.71
C THR A 4 -4.46 8.42 -6.63
N ASP A 5 -5.37 9.35 -6.92
CA ASP A 5 -5.78 10.37 -5.94
C ASP A 5 -6.45 9.75 -4.71
N SER A 6 -7.20 8.65 -4.91
CA SER A 6 -7.78 7.88 -3.81
C SER A 6 -6.73 7.32 -2.85
N ALA A 7 -5.56 6.92 -3.37
CA ALA A 7 -4.48 6.42 -2.53
C ALA A 7 -3.88 7.51 -1.63
N ARG A 8 -4.02 8.79 -2.00
CA ARG A 8 -3.48 9.92 -1.24
C ARG A 8 -4.40 10.43 -0.13
N LYS A 9 -5.57 9.80 0.05
CA LYS A 9 -6.59 10.22 1.02
C LYS A 9 -6.05 10.45 2.45
N HIS A 10 -5.11 9.62 2.89
CA HIS A 10 -4.54 9.67 4.24
C HIS A 10 -3.16 10.34 4.31
N TYR A 11 -2.66 10.93 3.22
CA TYR A 11 -1.32 11.51 3.21
C TYR A 11 -1.18 12.67 4.19
N ALA A 12 -2.15 13.59 4.19
CA ALA A 12 -2.13 14.73 5.10
C ALA A 12 -2.25 14.28 6.57
N GLU A 13 -3.11 13.29 6.84
CA GLU A 13 -3.33 12.75 8.19
C GLU A 13 -2.07 12.08 8.76
N HIS A 14 -1.29 11.41 7.91
CA HIS A 14 -0.14 10.61 8.32
C HIS A 14 1.21 11.20 7.91
N ASN A 15 1.22 12.42 7.35
CA ASN A 15 2.41 13.06 6.80
C ASN A 15 3.20 12.12 5.88
N LEU A 16 2.51 11.56 4.88
CA LEU A 16 3.09 10.65 3.89
C LEU A 16 3.43 11.39 2.60
N THR A 17 4.44 10.88 1.92
CA THR A 17 4.87 11.33 0.60
C THR A 17 4.75 10.21 -0.43
N ASP A 18 4.80 10.56 -1.72
CA ASP A 18 4.90 9.55 -2.77
C ASP A 18 6.19 8.70 -2.61
N ASP A 19 7.28 9.29 -2.08
CA ASP A 19 8.55 8.59 -1.84
C ASP A 19 8.43 7.49 -0.78
N ASP A 20 7.61 7.69 0.26
CA ASP A 20 7.29 6.67 1.26
C ASP A 20 6.62 5.45 0.62
N VAL A 21 5.67 5.71 -0.28
CA VAL A 21 4.98 4.66 -1.03
C VAL A 21 5.94 3.91 -1.94
N TRP A 22 6.79 4.63 -2.67
CA TRP A 22 7.81 3.99 -3.50
C TRP A 22 8.85 3.21 -2.68
N HIS A 23 9.16 3.67 -1.46
CA HIS A 23 10.04 2.95 -0.56
C HIS A 23 9.45 1.60 -0.16
N VAL A 24 8.15 1.57 0.21
CA VAL A 24 7.44 0.32 0.50
C VAL A 24 7.43 -0.60 -0.72
N LEU A 25 7.16 -0.08 -1.91
CA LEU A 25 7.13 -0.90 -3.13
C LEU A 25 8.48 -1.59 -3.42
N ARG A 26 9.59 -0.96 -3.06
CA ARG A 26 10.94 -1.52 -3.22
C ARG A 26 11.33 -2.46 -2.08
N ASN A 27 10.77 -2.27 -0.89
CA ASN A 27 11.23 -2.90 0.35
C ASN A 27 10.11 -3.59 1.15
N PHE A 28 9.01 -3.98 0.52
CA PHE A 28 7.90 -4.63 1.22
C PHE A 28 8.38 -5.93 1.89
N ILE A 29 7.94 -6.15 3.12
CA ILE A 29 8.25 -7.35 3.89
C ILE A 29 7.16 -8.40 3.75
N ARG A 30 5.95 -7.98 3.35
CA ARG A 30 4.81 -8.86 3.12
C ARG A 30 4.08 -8.49 1.84
N ARG A 31 3.67 -9.53 1.11
CA ARG A 31 2.70 -9.47 0.01
C ARG A 31 1.58 -10.46 0.28
N TRP A 32 0.34 -10.00 0.19
CA TRP A 32 -0.85 -10.81 0.42
C TRP A 32 -1.88 -10.60 -0.70
N PRO A 33 -2.17 -11.64 -1.50
CA PRO A 33 -3.25 -11.58 -2.48
C PRO A 33 -4.62 -11.45 -1.80
N GLN A 34 -5.43 -10.49 -2.24
CA GLN A 34 -6.82 -10.39 -1.79
C GLN A 34 -7.71 -11.29 -2.65
N THR A 35 -8.78 -11.82 -2.06
CA THR A 35 -9.70 -12.78 -2.71
C THR A 35 -11.15 -12.29 -2.67
N GLY A 36 -12.05 -12.98 -3.37
CA GLY A 36 -13.48 -12.65 -3.42
C GLY A 36 -13.75 -11.35 -4.19
N GLN A 37 -14.49 -10.41 -3.59
CA GLN A 37 -14.80 -9.11 -4.22
C GLN A 37 -13.56 -8.22 -4.50
N TYR A 38 -12.40 -8.59 -3.95
CA TYR A 38 -11.13 -7.89 -4.11
C TYR A 38 -10.12 -8.70 -4.92
N ASP A 39 -10.59 -9.71 -5.66
CA ASP A 39 -9.72 -10.51 -6.52
C ASP A 39 -8.94 -9.64 -7.52
N GLY A 40 -7.71 -10.04 -7.80
CA GLY A 40 -6.77 -9.26 -8.62
C GLY A 40 -6.11 -8.06 -7.93
N ARG A 41 -6.27 -7.90 -6.61
CA ARG A 41 -5.56 -6.89 -5.80
C ARG A 41 -4.51 -7.55 -4.91
N LEU A 42 -3.43 -6.83 -4.65
CA LEU A 42 -2.41 -7.23 -3.69
C LEU A 42 -2.33 -6.21 -2.57
N LEU A 43 -2.33 -6.68 -1.32
CA LEU A 43 -1.92 -5.91 -0.16
C LEU A 43 -0.41 -6.09 0.03
N LEU A 44 0.31 -4.98 0.10
CA LEU A 44 1.73 -4.91 0.46
C LEU A 44 1.86 -4.29 1.84
N ILE A 45 2.75 -4.83 2.66
CA ILE A 45 3.15 -4.23 3.93
C ILE A 45 4.66 -4.04 3.92
N GLY A 46 5.11 -2.85 4.28
CA GLY A 46 6.54 -2.53 4.33
C GLY A 46 6.82 -1.22 5.06
N PRO A 47 8.09 -0.94 5.36
CA PRO A 47 8.49 0.31 5.98
C PRO A 47 8.40 1.47 4.98
N ASP A 48 8.05 2.66 5.47
CA ASP A 48 8.28 3.93 4.77
C ASP A 48 9.74 4.41 4.94
N THR A 49 10.05 5.61 4.44
CA THR A 49 11.42 6.15 4.53
C THR A 49 11.87 6.45 5.97
N THR A 50 10.95 6.48 6.92
CA THR A 50 11.18 6.71 8.35
C THR A 50 11.09 5.44 9.21
N GLY A 51 10.80 4.28 8.59
CA GLY A 51 10.65 3.00 9.27
C GLY A 51 9.24 2.71 9.82
N ARG A 52 8.24 3.58 9.58
CA ARG A 52 6.84 3.28 9.93
C ARG A 52 6.28 2.25 8.95
N LEU A 53 5.53 1.27 9.43
CA LEU A 53 4.91 0.29 8.54
C LEU A 53 3.67 0.87 7.86
N LEU A 54 3.60 0.75 6.54
CA LEU A 54 2.44 1.09 5.73
C LEU A 54 1.73 -0.16 5.22
N GLU A 55 0.42 -0.04 5.04
CA GLU A 55 -0.40 -0.94 4.22
C GLU A 55 -0.68 -0.27 2.86
N ILE A 56 -0.39 -0.97 1.76
CA ILE A 56 -0.57 -0.45 0.40
C ILE A 56 -1.34 -1.45 -0.45
N VAL A 57 -2.43 -1.03 -1.10
CA VAL A 57 -3.16 -1.89 -2.06
C VAL A 57 -2.78 -1.50 -3.48
N VAL A 58 -2.31 -2.50 -4.23
CA VAL A 58 -1.96 -2.38 -5.65
C VAL A 58 -2.86 -3.26 -6.52
N VAL A 59 -3.14 -2.81 -7.73
CA VAL A 59 -3.92 -3.51 -8.75
C VAL A 59 -3.03 -3.72 -9.98
N PRO A 60 -2.36 -4.89 -10.12
CA PRO A 60 -1.42 -5.18 -11.21
C PRO A 60 -2.10 -5.64 -12.53
N ILE A 61 -3.42 -5.86 -12.52
CA ILE A 61 -4.17 -6.31 -13.72
C ILE A 61 -4.85 -5.12 -14.43
N ALA A 62 -4.73 -3.90 -13.89
CA ALA A 62 -5.22 -2.69 -14.53
C ALA A 62 -4.10 -2.06 -15.36
N ASP A 63 -4.35 -1.69 -16.62
CA ASP A 63 -3.41 -0.87 -17.39
C ASP A 63 -3.68 0.63 -17.16
N PRO A 64 -2.71 1.43 -16.67
CA PRO A 64 -1.44 1.01 -16.04
C PRO A 64 -1.64 0.55 -14.59
N ASP A 65 -0.71 -0.25 -14.04
CA ASP A 65 -0.74 -0.72 -12.65
C ASP A 65 -1.04 0.43 -11.68
N ARG A 66 -1.93 0.21 -10.70
CA ARG A 66 -2.41 1.30 -9.84
C ARG A 66 -2.16 1.01 -8.38
N ILE A 67 -1.66 2.01 -7.65
CA ILE A 67 -1.75 2.08 -6.20
C ILE A 67 -3.05 2.82 -5.86
N ILE A 68 -3.95 2.14 -5.16
CA ILE A 68 -5.33 2.61 -4.92
C ILE A 68 -5.65 2.92 -3.46
N HIS A 69 -4.81 2.45 -2.54
CA HIS A 69 -4.95 2.69 -1.10
C HIS A 69 -3.57 2.71 -0.45
N VAL A 70 -3.34 3.67 0.45
CA VAL A 70 -2.15 3.78 1.29
C VAL A 70 -2.61 4.24 2.66
N ASN A 71 -2.13 3.57 3.71
CA ASN A 71 -2.34 3.96 5.09
C ASN A 71 -1.17 3.49 5.96
N LEU A 72 -1.04 4.01 7.18
CA LEU A 72 -0.27 3.35 8.23
C LEU A 72 -0.86 1.95 8.48
N LEU A 73 0.00 0.98 8.77
CA LEU A 73 -0.41 -0.39 9.03
C LEU A 73 -1.39 -0.44 10.22
N GLN A 74 -2.63 -0.83 9.94
CA GLN A 74 -3.66 -0.88 10.98
C GLN A 74 -3.54 -2.15 11.85
N PRO A 75 -3.91 -2.09 13.14
CA PRO A 75 -3.85 -3.23 14.06
C PRO A 75 -4.51 -4.52 13.56
N LYS A 76 -5.60 -4.38 12.81
CA LYS A 76 -6.34 -5.52 12.23
C LYS A 76 -5.53 -6.34 11.22
N LEU A 77 -4.43 -5.80 10.69
CA LEU A 77 -3.55 -6.46 9.72
C LEU A 77 -2.24 -6.97 10.33
N TRP A 78 -2.04 -6.83 11.66
CA TRP A 78 -0.81 -7.29 12.32
C TRP A 78 -0.62 -8.80 12.25
N ASN A 79 -1.69 -9.57 12.09
CA ASN A 79 -1.63 -11.02 11.86
C ASN A 79 -1.02 -11.41 10.49
N LEU A 80 -0.78 -10.44 9.62
CA LEU A 80 -0.13 -10.65 8.32
C LEU A 80 1.37 -10.36 8.35
N LEU A 81 1.92 -9.86 9.47
CA LEU A 81 3.37 -9.69 9.67
C LEU A 81 4.07 -11.04 9.86
#